data_AF-A0A7S2KKQ9-F1
#
_entry.id   AF-A0A7S2KKQ9-F1
#
_cell.length_a   1.000
_cell.length_b   1.000
_cell.length_c   1.000
_cell.angle_alpha   90.00
_cell.angle_beta   90.00
_cell.angle_gamma   90.00
#
_symmetry.space_group_name_H-M   'P 1'
#
loop_
_entity.id
_entity.type
_entity.pdbx_description
1 polymer ?
#
loop_
_entity_poly.entity_id
_entity_poly.type
_entity_poly.pdbx_seq_one_letter_code
_entity_poly.pdbx_strand_id
1 'polypeptide(L)'
;VRYLHSEGDTVEQGEPYVEVEAMKMIMSFPAGETGKIKHEMSPGSVIGAGDLLASLELKDPSKVKKILPFEGQLDSIDQLQDEAGKDDRAFTLLDNAINGFTTENADKLIAEMIEGATSAGEAFEKVEALVSLFVSMEERFAGAVDLDDVILKFARDNKDQLQTVIDTIVAHRNLKPRAQIITSLLRAVNNNIRARFEDPVLPENLLGSLRKLAQLQGKGYGQVALDAQDTLAQWAL
;
A
#
# COMPACT_ATOMS: atom_id res chain seq x y z
N VAL A 1 23.16 -9.33 -25.63
CA VAL A 1 22.68 -10.64 -26.13
C VAL A 1 23.60 -11.18 -27.22
N ARG A 2 24.00 -12.45 -27.17
CA ARG A 2 24.78 -13.16 -28.19
C ARG A 2 24.18 -14.56 -28.41
N TYR A 3 23.64 -14.85 -29.58
CA TYR A 3 23.11 -16.19 -29.88
C TYR A 3 24.25 -17.16 -30.23
N LEU A 4 24.10 -18.41 -29.81
CA LEU A 4 25.04 -19.49 -30.06
C LEU A 4 24.66 -20.33 -31.30
N HIS A 5 23.42 -20.19 -31.77
CA HIS A 5 22.87 -20.86 -32.94
C HIS A 5 22.34 -19.82 -33.93
N SER A 6 22.20 -20.22 -35.19
CA SER A 6 21.54 -19.40 -36.20
C SER A 6 20.03 -19.50 -36.08
N GLU A 7 19.32 -18.51 -36.63
CA GLU A 7 17.87 -18.56 -36.69
C GLU A 7 17.39 -19.76 -37.53
N GLY A 8 16.47 -20.55 -36.99
CA GLY A 8 15.93 -21.76 -37.59
C GLY A 8 16.69 -23.06 -37.25
N ASP A 9 17.83 -22.97 -36.58
CA ASP A 9 18.60 -24.14 -36.15
C ASP A 9 17.85 -24.95 -35.10
N THR A 10 18.09 -26.26 -35.09
CA THR A 10 17.55 -27.15 -34.03
C THR A 10 18.49 -27.14 -32.85
N VAL A 11 17.94 -26.91 -31.66
CA VAL A 11 18.65 -26.88 -30.38
C VAL A 11 18.09 -27.99 -29.49
N GLU A 12 18.95 -28.72 -28.78
CA GLU A 12 18.53 -29.80 -27.87
C GLU A 12 18.12 -29.28 -26.49
N GLN A 13 17.30 -30.04 -25.77
CA GLN A 13 16.95 -29.71 -24.38
C GLN A 13 18.22 -29.65 -23.52
N GLY A 14 18.40 -28.54 -22.79
CA GLY A 14 19.58 -28.31 -21.97
C GLY A 14 20.76 -27.69 -22.72
N GLU A 15 20.71 -27.62 -24.04
CA GLU A 15 21.77 -27.01 -24.85
C GLU A 15 21.70 -25.48 -24.77
N PRO A 16 22.81 -24.78 -24.47
CA PRO A 16 22.87 -23.33 -24.45
C PRO A 16 22.54 -22.69 -25.80
N TYR A 17 21.49 -21.87 -25.87
CA TYR A 17 21.09 -21.23 -27.13
C TYR A 17 21.51 -19.76 -27.24
N VAL A 18 21.67 -19.08 -26.11
CA VAL A 18 22.01 -17.66 -26.04
C VAL A 18 22.89 -17.38 -24.82
N GLU A 19 23.76 -16.40 -24.96
CA GLU A 19 24.54 -15.82 -23.89
C GLU A 19 24.17 -14.35 -23.68
N VAL A 20 24.13 -13.95 -22.42
CA VAL A 20 23.89 -12.57 -22.01
C VAL A 20 24.97 -12.13 -21.03
N GLU A 21 25.25 -10.83 -21.03
CA GLU A 21 26.15 -10.23 -20.07
C GLU A 21 25.31 -9.56 -18.97
N ALA A 22 25.55 -9.96 -17.71
CA ALA A 22 24.98 -9.34 -16.53
C ALA A 22 26.09 -9.15 -15.49
N MET A 23 26.20 -7.96 -14.92
CA MET A 23 27.24 -7.63 -13.92
C MET A 23 28.68 -7.99 -14.37
N LYS A 24 29.00 -7.77 -15.65
CA LYS A 24 30.28 -8.16 -16.30
C LYS A 24 30.55 -9.66 -16.35
N MET A 25 29.54 -10.48 -16.04
CA MET A 25 29.59 -11.94 -16.15
C MET A 25 28.80 -12.36 -17.38
N ILE A 26 29.38 -13.27 -18.17
CA ILE A 26 28.65 -13.92 -19.26
C ILE A 26 27.94 -15.13 -18.67
N MET A 27 26.64 -15.21 -18.88
CA MET A 27 25.82 -16.36 -18.52
C MET A 27 25.11 -16.88 -19.75
N SER A 28 24.96 -18.19 -19.85
CA SER A 28 24.27 -18.86 -20.94
C SER A 28 22.90 -19.37 -20.47
N PHE A 29 21.91 -19.30 -21.37
CA PHE A 29 20.59 -19.85 -21.13
C PHE A 29 20.41 -21.14 -21.94
N PRO A 30 20.16 -22.28 -21.27
CA PRO A 30 19.85 -23.53 -21.95
C PRO A 30 18.42 -23.53 -22.50
N ALA A 31 18.21 -24.24 -23.61
CA ALA A 31 16.88 -24.46 -24.16
C ALA A 31 16.05 -25.35 -23.22
N GLY A 32 14.80 -24.98 -22.96
CA GLY A 32 13.92 -25.73 -22.06
C GLY A 32 13.47 -27.09 -22.62
N GLU A 33 13.39 -27.22 -23.94
CA GLU A 33 13.00 -28.42 -24.68
C GLU A 33 13.75 -28.45 -26.03
N THR A 34 13.65 -29.56 -26.77
CA THR A 34 14.22 -29.67 -28.13
C THR A 34 13.29 -29.02 -29.17
N GLY A 35 13.84 -28.16 -30.02
CA GLY A 35 13.06 -27.48 -31.05
C GLY A 35 13.89 -26.58 -31.95
N LYS A 36 13.23 -25.89 -32.88
CA LYS A 36 13.86 -24.89 -33.74
C LYS A 36 13.81 -23.52 -33.11
N ILE A 37 14.95 -22.84 -33.03
CA ILE A 37 15.03 -21.53 -32.42
C ILE A 37 14.65 -20.42 -33.40
N LYS A 38 13.89 -19.44 -32.92
CA LYS A 38 13.62 -18.17 -33.59
C LYS A 38 14.08 -17.03 -32.70
N HIS A 39 14.94 -16.16 -33.22
CA HIS A 39 15.43 -15.01 -32.46
C HIS A 39 14.34 -13.93 -32.41
N GLU A 40 14.01 -13.45 -31.21
CA GLU A 40 13.02 -12.37 -31.04
C GLU A 40 13.71 -11.02 -30.75
N MET A 41 15.01 -11.04 -30.45
CA MET A 41 15.81 -9.84 -30.24
C MET A 41 17.05 -9.81 -31.13
N SER A 42 17.54 -8.61 -31.43
CA SER A 42 18.79 -8.46 -32.16
C SER A 42 20.00 -8.70 -31.24
N PRO A 43 21.09 -9.33 -31.74
CA PRO A 43 22.36 -9.40 -31.02
C PRO A 43 22.83 -8.01 -30.56
N GLY A 44 23.44 -7.95 -29.37
CA GLY A 44 23.90 -6.70 -28.76
C GLY A 44 22.82 -5.88 -28.03
N SER A 45 21.54 -6.26 -28.13
CA SER A 45 20.46 -5.56 -27.41
C SER A 45 20.65 -5.60 -25.89
N VAL A 46 20.25 -4.51 -25.23
CA VAL A 46 20.07 -4.45 -23.77
C VAL A 46 18.75 -5.13 -23.41
N ILE A 47 18.75 -5.90 -22.32
CA ILE A 47 17.60 -6.72 -21.90
C ILE A 47 17.23 -6.42 -20.45
N GLY A 48 15.94 -6.51 -20.14
CA GLY A 48 15.37 -6.45 -18.81
C GLY A 48 14.84 -7.81 -18.33
N ALA A 49 14.42 -7.86 -17.06
CA ALA A 49 13.77 -9.04 -16.51
C ALA A 49 12.40 -9.24 -17.19
N GLY A 50 12.21 -10.42 -17.79
CA GLY A 50 10.96 -10.80 -18.48
C GLY A 50 10.97 -10.59 -20.00
N ASP A 51 12.05 -10.07 -20.58
CA ASP A 51 12.14 -9.89 -22.04
C ASP A 51 12.20 -11.24 -22.78
N LEU A 52 11.50 -11.32 -23.91
CA LEU A 52 11.48 -12.50 -24.76
C LEU A 52 12.71 -12.52 -25.68
N LEU A 53 13.70 -13.36 -25.35
CA LEU A 53 14.94 -13.48 -26.12
C LEU A 53 14.77 -14.30 -27.41
N ALA A 54 14.06 -15.42 -27.32
CA ALA A 54 13.84 -16.33 -28.43
C ALA A 54 12.56 -17.13 -28.22
N SER A 55 11.94 -17.52 -29.34
CA SER A 55 10.86 -18.49 -29.39
C SER A 55 11.41 -19.83 -29.82
N LEU A 56 10.84 -20.92 -29.30
CA LEU A 56 11.23 -22.29 -29.67
C LEU A 56 10.03 -23.01 -30.29
N GLU A 57 10.15 -23.42 -31.54
CA GLU A 57 9.19 -24.32 -32.18
C GLU A 57 9.53 -25.77 -31.77
N LEU A 58 8.73 -26.33 -30.87
CA LEU A 58 8.98 -27.65 -30.30
C LEU A 58 8.94 -28.74 -31.37
N LYS A 59 9.91 -29.67 -31.30
CA LYS A 59 9.90 -30.88 -32.12
C LYS A 59 8.68 -31.78 -31.81
N ASP A 60 8.25 -31.79 -30.56
CA ASP A 60 7.06 -32.52 -30.10
C ASP A 60 6.07 -31.56 -29.41
N PRO A 61 5.10 -30.99 -30.16
CA PRO A 61 4.10 -30.07 -29.60
C PRO A 61 3.16 -30.70 -28.57
N SER A 62 3.08 -32.05 -28.49
CA SER A 62 2.17 -32.74 -27.57
C SER A 62 2.59 -32.62 -26.11
N LYS A 63 3.87 -32.30 -25.85
CA LYS A 63 4.40 -32.05 -24.50
C LYS A 63 3.89 -30.75 -23.86
N VAL A 64 3.26 -29.86 -24.63
CA VAL A 64 2.75 -28.58 -24.11
C VAL A 64 1.50 -28.82 -23.27
N LYS A 65 1.65 -28.74 -21.94
CA LYS A 65 0.52 -28.71 -21.02
C LYS A 65 -0.08 -27.30 -21.00
N LYS A 66 -1.23 -27.13 -21.64
CA LYS A 66 -2.00 -25.89 -21.56
C LYS A 66 -2.73 -25.83 -20.22
N ILE A 67 -2.45 -24.80 -19.44
CA ILE A 67 -3.27 -24.43 -18.28
C ILE A 67 -4.50 -23.69 -18.79
N LEU A 68 -5.67 -24.02 -18.25
CA LEU A 68 -6.92 -23.31 -18.54
C LEU A 68 -7.17 -22.27 -17.43
N PRO A 69 -7.68 -21.08 -17.75
CA PRO A 69 -8.14 -20.14 -16.73
C PRO A 69 -9.19 -20.76 -15.82
N PHE A 70 -9.22 -20.36 -14.56
CA PHE A 70 -10.31 -20.71 -13.66
C PHE A 70 -11.57 -19.93 -14.07
N GLU A 71 -12.63 -20.64 -14.44
CA GLU A 71 -13.92 -20.06 -14.86
C GLU A 71 -14.99 -20.12 -13.75
N GLY A 72 -14.64 -20.64 -12.58
CA GLY A 72 -15.54 -20.68 -11.43
C GLY A 72 -15.64 -19.33 -10.72
N GLN A 73 -16.50 -19.28 -9.70
CA GLN A 73 -16.49 -18.21 -8.70
C GLN A 73 -15.81 -18.74 -7.44
N LEU A 74 -15.13 -17.85 -6.72
CA LEU A 74 -14.65 -18.19 -5.37
C LEU A 74 -15.86 -18.20 -4.44
N ASP A 75 -15.96 -19.21 -3.59
CA ASP A 75 -17.00 -19.27 -2.56
C ASP A 75 -16.87 -18.07 -1.62
N SER A 76 -17.98 -17.35 -1.38
CA SER A 76 -17.99 -16.24 -0.45
C SER A 76 -17.67 -16.72 0.97
N ILE A 77 -16.59 -16.21 1.54
CA ILE A 77 -16.19 -16.46 2.93
C ILE A 77 -16.96 -15.52 3.87
N ASP A 78 -18.28 -15.39 3.69
CA ASP A 78 -19.12 -14.53 4.52
C ASP A 78 -19.23 -15.07 5.97
N GLN A 79 -18.88 -16.34 6.19
CA GLN A 79 -19.01 -17.03 7.47
C GLN A 79 -17.87 -16.78 8.48
N LEU A 80 -16.80 -16.08 8.11
CA LEU A 80 -15.72 -15.71 9.06
C LEU A 80 -15.92 -14.32 9.71
N GLN A 81 -17.00 -13.61 9.36
CA GLN A 81 -17.26 -12.25 9.86
C GLN A 81 -18.07 -12.20 11.17
N ASP A 82 -18.44 -13.34 11.76
CA ASP A 82 -19.31 -13.38 12.95
C ASP A 82 -18.56 -13.33 14.30
N GLU A 83 -17.23 -13.42 14.34
CA GLU A 83 -16.46 -13.39 15.61
C GLU A 83 -15.75 -12.06 15.93
N ALA A 84 -15.61 -11.15 14.97
CA ALA A 84 -15.22 -9.77 15.23
C ALA A 84 -16.50 -8.93 15.26
N GLY A 85 -16.85 -8.39 16.44
CA GLY A 85 -18.13 -7.73 16.69
C GLY A 85 -18.63 -6.86 15.53
N LYS A 86 -19.84 -7.18 15.03
CA LYS A 86 -20.53 -6.43 13.96
C LYS A 86 -20.59 -4.92 14.20
N ASP A 87 -20.49 -4.49 15.46
CA ASP A 87 -20.65 -3.11 15.88
C ASP A 87 -19.46 -2.18 15.55
N ASP A 88 -18.29 -2.69 15.12
CA ASP A 88 -17.15 -1.80 14.81
C ASP A 88 -16.30 -2.19 13.58
N ARG A 89 -16.92 -2.87 12.61
CA ARG A 89 -16.25 -3.23 11.34
C ARG A 89 -15.70 -2.00 10.63
N ALA A 90 -16.47 -0.92 10.54
CA ALA A 90 -16.08 0.29 9.83
C ALA A 90 -14.82 0.92 10.44
N PHE A 91 -14.78 1.03 11.78
CA PHE A 91 -13.59 1.49 12.50
C PHE A 91 -12.39 0.57 12.26
N THR A 92 -12.56 -0.75 12.37
CA THR A 92 -11.47 -1.72 12.15
C THR A 92 -10.85 -1.60 10.76
N LEU A 93 -11.68 -1.40 9.73
CA LEU A 93 -11.19 -1.22 8.36
C LEU A 93 -10.47 0.13 8.19
N LEU A 94 -10.94 1.19 8.86
CA LEU A 94 -10.28 2.50 8.86
C LEU A 94 -8.97 2.46 9.65
N ASP A 95 -8.92 1.77 10.78
CA ASP A 95 -7.72 1.57 11.60
C ASP A 95 -6.63 0.85 10.78
N ASN A 96 -6.99 -0.25 10.11
CA ASN A 96 -6.08 -0.91 9.16
C ASN A 96 -5.62 0.03 8.05
N ALA A 97 -6.51 0.88 7.53
CA ALA A 97 -6.15 1.85 6.51
C ALA A 97 -5.12 2.88 7.02
N ILE A 98 -5.30 3.38 8.24
CA ILE A 98 -4.35 4.28 8.91
C ILE A 98 -3.04 3.55 9.26
N ASN A 99 -3.04 2.23 9.45
CA ASN A 99 -1.83 1.41 9.57
C ASN A 99 -1.11 1.15 8.23
N GLY A 100 -1.61 1.68 7.10
CA GLY A 100 -0.95 1.59 5.79
C GLY A 100 -1.56 0.58 4.83
N PHE A 101 -2.57 -0.18 5.26
CA PHE A 101 -3.25 -1.13 4.39
C PHE A 101 -4.24 -0.43 3.45
N THR A 102 -4.53 -1.04 2.31
CA THR A 102 -5.48 -0.48 1.35
C THR A 102 -6.90 -0.65 1.84
N THR A 103 -7.71 0.41 1.71
CA THR A 103 -9.15 0.36 1.97
C THR A 103 -9.90 0.92 0.78
N GLU A 104 -11.07 0.35 0.49
CA GLU A 104 -11.98 0.84 -0.53
C GLU A 104 -13.05 1.71 0.12
N ASN A 105 -13.39 2.84 -0.53
CA ASN A 105 -14.50 3.72 -0.13
C ASN A 105 -14.42 4.22 1.33
N ALA A 106 -13.28 4.79 1.71
CA ALA A 106 -13.07 5.32 3.07
C ALA A 106 -14.17 6.30 3.51
N ASP A 107 -14.68 7.16 2.62
CA ASP A 107 -15.76 8.11 2.94
C ASP A 107 -17.04 7.40 3.42
N LYS A 108 -17.37 6.26 2.81
CA LYS A 108 -18.53 5.44 3.20
C LYS A 108 -18.30 4.81 4.57
N LEU A 109 -17.10 4.27 4.82
CA LEU A 109 -16.75 3.70 6.12
C LEU A 109 -16.78 4.75 7.23
N ILE A 110 -16.33 5.97 6.96
CA ILE A 110 -16.39 7.09 7.91
C ILE A 110 -17.85 7.43 8.23
N ALA A 111 -18.72 7.49 7.21
CA ALA A 111 -20.14 7.71 7.41
C ALA A 111 -20.78 6.60 8.25
N GLU A 112 -20.53 5.33 7.94
CA GLU A 112 -21.01 4.17 8.71
C GLU A 112 -20.51 4.20 10.15
N MET A 113 -19.23 4.52 10.38
CA MET A 113 -18.64 4.65 11.71
C MET A 113 -19.33 5.76 12.53
N ILE A 114 -19.58 6.93 11.92
CA ILE A 114 -20.24 8.04 12.60
C ILE A 114 -21.71 7.73 12.82
N GLU A 115 -22.43 7.13 11.87
CA GLU A 115 -23.85 6.75 12.00
C GLU A 115 -24.05 5.66 13.07
N GLY A 116 -23.11 4.73 13.18
CA GLY A 116 -23.13 3.67 14.18
C GLY A 116 -22.91 4.15 15.62
N ALA A 117 -22.28 5.32 15.82
CA ALA A 117 -22.06 5.86 17.16
C ALA A 117 -23.37 6.20 17.88
N THR A 118 -23.47 5.92 19.18
CA THR A 118 -24.66 6.20 19.99
C THR A 118 -24.67 7.62 20.57
N SER A 119 -23.49 8.24 20.67
CA SER A 119 -23.30 9.58 21.24
C SER A 119 -22.20 10.35 20.52
N ALA A 120 -22.18 11.68 20.69
CA ALA A 120 -21.09 12.52 20.20
C ALA A 120 -19.74 12.10 20.80
N GLY A 121 -19.73 11.72 22.08
CA GLY A 121 -18.52 11.25 22.77
C GLY A 121 -17.91 10.02 22.11
N GLU A 122 -18.74 9.01 21.81
CA GLU A 122 -18.30 7.79 21.12
C GLU A 122 -17.78 8.09 19.70
N ALA A 123 -18.48 8.97 18.96
CA ALA A 123 -18.04 9.38 17.62
C ALA A 123 -16.67 10.08 17.68
N PHE A 124 -16.47 10.98 18.65
CA PHE A 124 -15.20 11.66 18.83
C PHE A 124 -14.08 10.74 19.30
N GLU A 125 -14.37 9.76 20.16
CA GLU A 125 -13.39 8.77 20.62
C GLU A 125 -12.83 7.97 19.43
N LYS A 126 -13.70 7.49 18.54
CA LYS A 126 -13.28 6.78 17.32
C LYS A 126 -12.47 7.68 16.38
N VAL A 127 -12.89 8.93 16.18
CA VAL A 127 -12.11 9.88 15.36
C VAL A 127 -10.75 10.19 15.99
N GLU A 128 -10.71 10.41 17.30
CA GLU A 128 -9.50 10.72 18.04
C GLU A 128 -8.50 9.57 17.99
N ALA A 129 -8.95 8.32 18.11
CA ALA A 129 -8.11 7.14 17.97
C ALA A 129 -7.42 7.09 16.58
N LEU A 130 -8.16 7.34 15.51
CA LEU A 130 -7.60 7.31 14.14
C LEU A 130 -6.65 8.50 13.87
N VAL A 131 -7.00 9.70 14.34
CA VAL A 131 -6.19 10.90 14.16
C VAL A 131 -4.90 10.82 14.99
N SER A 132 -5.00 10.39 16.26
CA SER A 132 -3.84 10.23 17.14
C SER A 132 -2.89 9.15 16.63
N LEU A 133 -3.42 8.04 16.10
CA LEU A 133 -2.62 6.99 15.46
C LEU A 133 -1.83 7.55 14.27
N PHE A 134 -2.47 8.28 13.36
CA PHE A 134 -1.81 8.92 12.24
C PHE A 134 -0.70 9.88 12.69
N VAL A 135 -0.99 10.76 13.65
CA VAL A 135 0.00 11.70 14.19
C VAL A 135 1.19 10.97 14.80
N SER A 136 0.96 9.91 15.60
CA SER A 136 2.03 9.17 16.27
C SER A 136 3.02 8.49 15.31
N MET A 137 2.53 8.11 14.12
CA MET A 137 3.34 7.56 13.04
C MET A 137 4.09 8.65 12.28
N GLU A 138 3.40 9.76 11.96
CA GLU A 138 3.91 10.78 11.03
C GLU A 138 4.77 11.87 11.67
N GLU A 139 4.60 12.16 12.96
CA GLU A 139 5.33 13.23 13.66
C GLU A 139 6.85 13.08 13.54
N ARG A 140 7.36 11.84 13.43
CA ARG A 140 8.80 11.55 13.26
C ARG A 140 9.33 11.83 11.86
N PHE A 141 8.47 11.79 10.84
CA PHE A 141 8.84 12.01 9.44
C PHE A 141 8.55 13.44 8.99
N ALA A 142 7.73 14.17 9.75
CA ALA A 142 7.40 15.56 9.50
C ALA A 142 8.68 16.43 9.47
N GLY A 143 8.87 17.16 8.38
CA GLY A 143 10.04 18.03 8.18
C GLY A 143 11.36 17.29 7.94
N ALA A 144 11.35 15.96 7.78
CA ALA A 144 12.55 15.20 7.48
C ALA A 144 13.15 15.61 6.11
N VAL A 145 14.43 15.96 6.13
CA VAL A 145 15.19 16.30 4.90
C VAL A 145 15.66 15.02 4.19
N ASP A 146 16.09 14.02 4.96
CA ASP A 146 16.50 12.70 4.47
C ASP A 146 15.71 11.62 5.22
N LEU A 147 14.92 10.84 4.47
CA LEU A 147 14.06 9.79 5.02
C LEU A 147 14.89 8.60 5.51
N ASP A 148 16.00 8.29 4.84
CA ASP A 148 16.81 7.11 5.15
C ASP A 148 17.48 7.27 6.52
N ASP A 149 17.96 8.47 6.84
CA ASP A 149 18.53 8.79 8.15
C ASP A 149 17.51 8.66 9.29
N VAL A 150 16.27 9.10 9.08
CA VAL A 150 15.19 8.96 10.06
C VAL A 150 14.87 7.49 10.30
N ILE A 151 14.77 6.70 9.24
CA ILE A 151 14.51 5.25 9.30
C ILE A 151 15.63 4.52 10.03
N LEU A 152 16.90 4.80 9.67
CA LEU A 152 18.06 4.17 10.29
C LEU A 152 18.16 4.51 11.79
N LYS A 153 17.89 5.77 12.16
CA LYS A 153 17.84 6.18 13.57
C LYS A 153 16.72 5.45 14.30
N PHE A 154 15.52 5.40 13.71
CA PHE A 154 14.37 4.76 14.33
C PHE A 154 14.59 3.25 14.56
N ALA A 155 15.19 2.56 13.58
CA ALA A 155 15.58 1.16 13.72
C ALA A 155 16.64 0.93 14.81
N ARG A 156 17.61 1.85 14.94
CA ARG A 156 18.63 1.79 15.99
C ARG A 156 18.07 2.00 17.39
N ASP A 157 17.06 2.86 17.53
CA ASP A 157 16.41 3.17 18.81
C ASP A 157 15.44 2.06 19.25
N ASN A 158 14.98 1.19 18.34
CA ASN A 158 13.94 0.17 18.59
C ASN A 158 14.39 -1.24 18.20
N LYS A 159 15.61 -1.64 18.59
CA LYS A 159 16.22 -2.93 18.20
C LYS A 159 15.41 -4.15 18.63
N ASP A 160 14.71 -4.06 19.76
CA ASP A 160 13.89 -5.15 20.29
C ASP A 160 12.44 -5.13 19.75
N GLN A 161 12.06 -4.08 18.99
CA GLN A 161 10.71 -3.84 18.47
C GLN A 161 10.74 -3.50 16.97
N LEU A 162 11.49 -4.28 16.19
CA LEU A 162 11.64 -4.05 14.74
C LEU A 162 10.31 -4.15 13.98
N GLN A 163 9.34 -4.92 14.48
CA GLN A 163 8.02 -5.00 13.84
C GLN A 163 7.32 -3.64 13.84
N THR A 164 7.33 -2.93 14.97
CA THR A 164 6.77 -1.57 15.07
C THR A 164 7.47 -0.59 14.13
N VAL A 165 8.77 -0.77 13.92
CA VAL A 165 9.54 0.02 12.95
C VAL A 165 9.04 -0.24 11.53
N ILE A 166 8.89 -1.51 11.15
CA ILE A 166 8.38 -1.91 9.84
C ILE A 166 6.97 -1.37 9.62
N ASP A 167 6.06 -1.57 10.58
CA ASP A 167 4.66 -1.16 10.48
C ASP A 167 4.54 0.36 10.27
N THR A 168 5.32 1.14 11.03
CA THR A 168 5.36 2.60 10.89
C THR A 168 5.90 3.03 9.52
N ILE A 169 6.93 2.35 9.00
CA ILE A 169 7.49 2.65 7.67
C ILE A 169 6.50 2.28 6.57
N VAL A 170 5.81 1.14 6.68
CA VAL A 170 4.77 0.71 5.74
C VAL A 170 3.64 1.74 5.71
N ALA A 171 3.18 2.18 6.88
CA ALA A 171 2.19 3.24 7.01
C ALA A 171 2.66 4.52 6.32
N HIS A 172 3.88 4.99 6.60
CA HIS A 172 4.42 6.21 6.01
C HIS A 172 4.58 6.12 4.48
N ARG A 173 4.98 4.96 3.93
CA ARG A 173 5.06 4.74 2.48
C ARG A 173 3.70 4.92 1.79
N ASN A 174 2.61 4.65 2.51
CA ASN A 174 1.25 4.86 2.04
C ASN A 174 0.62 6.15 2.58
N LEU A 175 1.41 7.22 2.74
CA LEU A 175 0.96 8.51 3.30
C LEU A 175 -0.23 9.12 2.55
N LYS A 176 -0.23 9.10 1.21
CA LYS A 176 -1.22 9.84 0.41
C LYS A 176 -2.68 9.37 0.68
N PRO A 177 -3.01 8.07 0.58
CA PRO A 177 -4.35 7.60 0.95
C PRO A 177 -4.70 7.88 2.41
N ARG A 178 -3.76 7.70 3.34
CA ARG A 178 -3.99 7.95 4.77
C ARG A 178 -4.30 9.42 5.05
N ALA A 179 -3.56 10.33 4.45
CA ALA A 179 -3.80 11.77 4.52
C ALA A 179 -5.20 12.15 3.98
N GLN A 180 -5.66 11.48 2.91
CA GLN A 180 -7.02 11.68 2.39
C GLN A 180 -8.09 11.19 3.38
N ILE A 181 -7.87 10.05 4.05
CA ILE A 181 -8.76 9.56 5.11
C ILE A 181 -8.87 10.57 6.24
N ILE A 182 -7.73 11.09 6.71
CA ILE A 182 -7.71 12.14 7.75
C ILE A 182 -8.49 13.38 7.30
N THR A 183 -8.26 13.85 6.07
CA THR A 183 -8.99 14.99 5.50
C THR A 183 -10.51 14.76 5.52
N SER A 184 -10.95 13.56 5.12
CA SER A 184 -12.36 13.16 5.16
C SER A 184 -12.91 13.05 6.58
N LEU A 185 -12.12 12.54 7.53
CA LEU A 185 -12.49 12.49 8.95
C LEU A 185 -12.70 13.90 9.52
N LEU A 186 -11.79 14.85 9.24
CA LEU A 186 -11.93 16.24 9.68
C LEU A 186 -13.17 16.91 9.08
N ARG A 187 -13.47 16.64 7.81
CA ARG A 187 -14.72 17.10 7.19
C ARG A 187 -15.94 16.50 7.87
N ALA A 188 -15.89 15.22 8.23
CA ALA A 188 -16.99 14.53 8.89
C ALA A 188 -17.21 15.02 10.33
N VAL A 189 -16.13 15.39 11.04
CA VAL A 189 -16.21 16.10 12.32
C VAL A 189 -16.99 17.41 12.14
N ASN A 190 -16.58 18.25 11.19
CA ASN A 190 -17.20 19.57 10.98
C ASN A 190 -18.66 19.50 10.51
N ASN A 191 -19.00 18.54 9.64
CA ASN A 191 -20.32 18.50 9.01
C ASN A 191 -21.25 17.45 9.65
N ASN A 192 -20.80 16.20 9.76
CA ASN A 192 -21.67 15.08 10.09
C ASN A 192 -21.95 15.02 11.60
N ILE A 193 -20.92 15.18 12.44
CA ILE A 193 -21.08 15.15 13.90
C ILE A 193 -21.90 16.35 14.37
N ARG A 194 -21.60 17.57 13.87
CA ARG A 194 -22.39 18.77 14.17
C ARG A 194 -23.85 18.69 13.74
N ALA A 195 -24.12 18.05 12.61
CA ALA A 195 -25.49 17.88 12.12
C ALA A 195 -26.28 16.82 12.90
N ARG A 196 -25.59 15.82 13.48
CA ARG A 196 -26.23 14.66 14.11
C ARG A 196 -26.51 14.86 15.60
N PHE A 197 -25.60 15.51 16.32
CA PHE A 197 -25.70 15.65 17.77
C PHE A 197 -26.00 17.11 18.15
N GLU A 198 -26.78 17.29 19.21
CA GLU A 198 -27.11 18.62 19.73
C GLU A 198 -25.92 19.20 20.50
N ASP A 199 -25.43 20.37 20.07
CA ASP A 199 -24.33 21.13 20.67
C ASP A 199 -23.11 20.28 21.12
N PRO A 200 -22.49 19.51 20.20
CA PRO A 200 -21.35 18.67 20.55
C PRO A 200 -20.15 19.55 20.94
N VAL A 201 -19.43 19.15 21.99
CA VAL A 201 -18.19 19.79 22.42
C VAL A 201 -17.01 18.94 21.98
N LEU A 202 -16.02 19.57 21.33
CA LEU A 202 -14.83 18.89 20.87
C LEU A 202 -13.94 18.48 22.07
N PRO A 203 -13.57 17.19 22.23
CA PRO A 203 -12.75 16.77 23.36
C PRO A 203 -11.32 17.35 23.32
N GLU A 204 -10.74 17.64 24.49
CA GLU A 204 -9.37 18.17 24.61
C GLU A 204 -8.29 17.26 24.00
N ASN A 205 -8.47 15.94 24.06
CA ASN A 205 -7.54 14.99 23.44
C ASN A 205 -7.51 15.17 21.91
N LEU A 206 -8.68 15.30 21.30
CA LEU A 206 -8.80 15.54 19.87
C LEU A 206 -8.25 16.92 19.50
N LEU A 207 -8.50 17.96 20.30
CA LEU A 207 -7.87 19.28 20.14
C LEU A 207 -6.34 19.19 20.17
N GLY A 208 -5.77 18.40 21.08
CA GLY A 208 -4.33 18.14 21.17
C GLY A 208 -3.79 17.49 19.88
N SER A 209 -4.47 16.45 19.40
CA SER A 209 -4.12 15.76 18.16
C SER A 209 -4.24 16.67 16.92
N LEU A 210 -5.27 17.50 16.84
CA LEU A 210 -5.45 18.48 15.76
C LEU A 210 -4.35 19.55 15.75
N ARG A 211 -3.92 20.03 16.93
CA ARG A 211 -2.80 20.99 17.04
C ARG A 211 -1.49 20.40 16.51
N LYS A 212 -1.20 19.14 16.83
CA LYS A 212 -0.03 18.44 16.27
C LYS A 212 -0.15 18.27 14.77
N LEU A 213 -1.33 17.87 14.30
CA LEU A 213 -1.62 17.66 12.89
C LEU A 213 -1.49 18.94 12.05
N ALA A 214 -1.91 20.09 12.61
CA ALA A 214 -1.73 21.42 12.04
C ALA A 214 -0.26 21.87 11.93
N GLN A 215 0.64 21.26 12.70
CA GLN A 215 2.07 21.55 12.71
C GLN A 215 2.88 20.61 11.81
N LEU A 216 2.27 19.57 11.23
CA LEU A 216 2.97 18.65 10.34
C LEU A 216 3.45 19.39 9.08
N GLN A 217 4.75 19.33 8.83
CA GLN A 217 5.40 19.94 7.67
C GLN A 217 5.97 18.88 6.76
N GLY A 218 6.00 19.15 5.45
CA GLY A 218 6.60 18.27 4.45
C GLY A 218 5.66 17.93 3.30
N LYS A 219 6.22 17.27 2.28
CA LYS A 219 5.49 16.90 1.08
C LYS A 219 4.48 15.79 1.41
N GLY A 220 3.19 16.11 1.33
CA GLY A 220 2.09 15.18 1.61
C GLY A 220 1.21 15.57 2.79
N TYR A 221 1.68 16.44 3.69
CA TYR A 221 0.92 16.90 4.87
C TYR A 221 0.16 18.21 4.66
N GLY A 222 0.46 18.97 3.60
CA GLY A 222 -0.05 20.34 3.44
C GLY A 222 -1.57 20.48 3.54
N GLN A 223 -2.34 19.63 2.84
CA GLN A 223 -3.81 19.68 2.89
C GLN A 223 -4.32 19.31 4.29
N VAL A 224 -3.77 18.23 4.86
CA VAL A 224 -4.11 17.72 6.19
C VAL A 224 -3.88 18.78 7.27
N ALA A 225 -2.75 19.47 7.23
CA ALA A 225 -2.42 20.54 8.17
C ALA A 225 -3.37 21.74 8.05
N LEU A 226 -3.75 22.13 6.83
CA LEU A 226 -4.72 23.21 6.58
C LEU A 226 -6.11 22.85 7.12
N ASP A 227 -6.62 21.66 6.78
CA ASP A 227 -7.94 21.21 7.24
C ASP A 227 -8.00 21.11 8.78
N ALA A 228 -6.88 20.80 9.43
CA ALA A 228 -6.77 20.82 10.89
C ALA A 228 -6.86 22.23 11.47
N GLN A 229 -6.18 23.20 10.86
CA GLN A 229 -6.25 24.61 11.26
C GLN A 229 -7.66 25.16 11.09
N ASP A 230 -8.31 24.83 9.98
CA ASP A 230 -9.69 25.20 9.71
C ASP A 230 -10.66 24.57 10.72
N THR A 231 -10.47 23.29 11.04
CA THR A 231 -11.25 22.60 12.07
C THR A 231 -11.05 23.24 13.44
N LEU A 232 -9.81 23.52 13.86
CA LEU A 232 -9.54 24.22 15.11
C LEU A 232 -10.22 25.58 15.17
N ALA A 233 -10.19 26.35 14.08
CA ALA A 233 -10.83 27.66 14.01
C ALA A 233 -12.37 27.58 14.10
N GLN A 234 -12.98 26.58 13.44
CA GLN A 234 -14.43 26.40 13.45
C GLN A 234 -14.99 26.01 14.83
N TRP A 235 -14.20 25.33 15.66
CA TRP A 235 -14.61 24.82 16.98
C TRP A 235 -14.08 25.66 18.15
N ALA A 236 -13.35 26.74 17.89
CA ALA A 236 -12.92 27.71 18.90
C ALA A 236 -13.95 28.83 19.16
N LEU A 237 -15.02 28.88 18.36
CA LEU A 237 -16.14 29.82 18.44
C LEU A 237 -17.37 29.13 19.03
#